data_AF-A0A1R4HP26-F1
#
_entry.id   AF-A0A1R4HP26-F1
#
_cell.length_a   1.000
_cell.length_b   1.000
_cell.length_c   1.000
_cell.angle_alpha   90.00
_cell.angle_beta   90.00
_cell.angle_gamma   90.00
#
_symmetry.space_group_name_H-M   'P 1'
#
loop_
_entity.id
_entity.type
_entity.pdbx_description
1 polymer ?
#
loop_
_entity_poly.entity_id
_entity_poly.type
_entity_poly.pdbx_seq_one_letter_code
_entity_poly.pdbx_strand_id
1 'polypeptide(L)'
;MAGFDKRVASYAEAMEGIEDGMTVLAGGFGLCGIPENLIAEIKRRGVKNLTIASNNCGVDGFGLGVLLEDRQIRKIFASYVGENALFEQQMLNDDIEVVLTPQGTLAEKMRAGGAGIPAFYTATGYGTPIGEGKEVREFNGRHYIMEEAIVGDFAIVKGWKADRYGNVVYRHTAQNFNPLVATAGKITVVEVEEIVEPGELEPSQIHTPGIYVDRIIQGSFEKRIEKRTVHG
;
A
#
# COMPACT_ATOMS: atom_id res chain seq x y z
N MET A 1 6.16 29.72 -6.46
CA MET A 1 4.75 29.54 -6.07
C MET A 1 4.72 28.75 -4.77
N ALA A 2 4.37 29.37 -3.64
CA ALA A 2 4.43 28.73 -2.32
C ALA A 2 3.45 27.54 -2.15
N GLY A 3 2.42 27.42 -3.01
CA GLY A 3 1.43 26.34 -2.95
C GLY A 3 1.81 25.02 -3.62
N PHE A 4 3.06 24.85 -4.07
CA PHE A 4 3.52 23.64 -4.75
C PHE A 4 4.57 22.83 -3.97
N ASP A 5 5.07 23.33 -2.84
CA ASP A 5 6.02 22.57 -2.00
C ASP A 5 5.25 21.62 -1.09
N LYS A 6 5.35 20.32 -1.35
CA LYS A 6 4.61 19.27 -0.64
C LYS A 6 5.42 18.64 0.50
N ARG A 7 6.60 19.17 0.78
CA ARG A 7 7.46 18.64 1.85
C ARG A 7 6.83 18.93 3.21
N VAL A 8 6.85 17.92 4.07
CA VAL A 8 6.50 18.05 5.49
C VAL A 8 7.75 17.86 6.35
N ALA A 9 7.77 18.49 7.52
CA ALA A 9 8.96 18.55 8.38
C ALA A 9 9.09 17.34 9.32
N SER A 10 8.02 16.57 9.53
CA SER A 10 8.01 15.44 10.45
C SER A 10 7.00 14.37 10.06
N TYR A 11 7.19 13.14 10.54
CA TYR A 11 6.22 12.06 10.35
C TYR A 11 4.88 12.36 11.04
N ALA A 12 4.90 13.11 12.15
CA ALA A 12 3.68 13.58 12.79
C ALA A 12 2.86 14.47 11.85
N GLU A 13 3.48 15.43 11.17
CA GLU A 13 2.83 16.24 10.15
C GLU A 13 2.42 15.41 8.92
N ALA A 14 3.28 14.47 8.50
CA ALA A 14 3.02 13.57 7.38
C ALA A 14 1.72 12.75 7.60
N MET A 15 1.47 12.32 8.83
CA MET A 15 0.29 11.53 9.22
C MET A 15 -0.82 12.35 9.89
N GLU A 16 -0.81 13.67 9.76
CA GLU A 16 -1.90 14.51 10.28
C GLU A 16 -3.24 14.15 9.63
N GLY A 17 -4.26 13.93 10.45
CA GLY A 17 -5.61 13.55 10.02
C GLY A 17 -5.89 12.04 9.98
N ILE A 18 -4.92 11.18 10.31
CA ILE A 18 -5.22 9.74 10.50
C ILE A 18 -5.98 9.52 11.81
N GLU A 19 -7.08 8.77 11.74
CA GLU A 19 -7.98 8.49 12.85
C GLU A 19 -8.36 7.00 12.91
N ASP A 20 -9.00 6.60 13.99
CA ASP A 20 -9.50 5.23 14.17
C ASP A 20 -10.53 4.87 13.08
N GLY A 21 -10.53 3.60 12.65
CA GLY A 21 -11.51 3.08 11.70
C GLY A 21 -11.23 3.41 10.23
N MET A 22 -10.22 4.23 9.93
CA MET A 22 -9.86 4.60 8.56
C MET A 22 -9.31 3.42 7.75
N THR A 23 -9.43 3.54 6.43
CA THR A 23 -8.80 2.62 5.47
C THR A 23 -7.45 3.16 5.03
N VAL A 24 -6.38 2.39 5.25
CA VAL A 24 -5.01 2.72 4.84
C VAL A 24 -4.52 1.75 3.77
N LEU A 25 -4.20 2.29 2.60
CA LEU A 25 -3.53 1.55 1.53
C LEU A 25 -2.02 1.65 1.74
N ALA A 26 -1.30 0.54 1.71
CA ALA A 26 0.14 0.52 1.94
C ALA A 26 0.88 -0.13 0.77
N GLY A 27 1.89 0.58 0.26
CA GLY A 27 2.80 0.06 -0.74
C GLY A 27 3.79 -0.96 -0.17
N GLY A 28 4.50 -1.65 -1.07
CA GLY A 28 5.50 -2.64 -0.73
C GLY A 28 5.14 -4.07 -1.14
N PHE A 29 6.15 -4.94 -1.11
CA PHE A 29 6.03 -6.38 -1.34
C PHE A 29 6.99 -7.11 -0.39
N GLY A 30 6.46 -7.95 0.50
CA GLY A 30 7.23 -8.45 1.64
C GLY A 30 7.80 -7.27 2.44
N LEU A 31 9.13 -7.16 2.50
CA LEU A 31 9.85 -6.03 3.12
C LEU A 31 10.46 -5.06 2.10
N CYS A 32 10.22 -5.25 0.80
CA CYS A 32 10.81 -4.45 -0.27
C CYS A 32 9.90 -3.28 -0.65
N GLY A 33 10.40 -2.05 -0.50
CA GLY A 33 9.66 -0.84 -0.83
C GLY A 33 8.47 -0.58 0.10
N ILE A 34 8.60 -0.93 1.39
CA ILE A 34 7.60 -0.63 2.41
C ILE A 34 7.82 0.77 3.01
N PRO A 35 6.76 1.46 3.43
CA PRO A 35 6.85 2.77 4.07
C PRO A 35 7.16 2.66 5.59
N GLU A 36 8.38 2.23 5.93
CA GLU A 36 8.84 1.88 7.30
C GLU A 36 8.50 2.96 8.35
N ASN A 37 8.82 4.22 8.08
CA ASN A 37 8.70 5.27 9.09
C ASN A 37 7.26 5.79 9.20
N LEU A 38 6.50 5.84 8.10
CA LEU A 38 5.06 6.09 8.14
C LEU A 38 4.32 5.01 8.94
N ILE A 39 4.69 3.72 8.77
CA ILE A 39 4.12 2.62 9.57
C ILE A 39 4.48 2.81 11.06
N ALA A 40 5.74 3.16 11.36
CA ALA A 40 6.16 3.41 12.74
C ALA A 40 5.39 4.58 13.37
N GLU A 41 5.08 5.63 12.60
CA GLU A 41 4.26 6.75 13.07
C GLU A 41 2.81 6.34 13.33
N ILE A 42 2.21 5.50 12.47
CA ILE A 42 0.89 4.91 12.73
C ILE A 42 0.90 4.11 14.03
N LYS A 43 1.95 3.31 14.26
CA LYS A 43 2.14 2.57 15.52
C LYS A 43 2.20 3.52 16.72
N ARG A 44 3.06 4.53 16.64
CA ARG A 44 3.26 5.53 17.70
C ARG A 44 1.99 6.29 18.05
N ARG A 45 1.17 6.63 17.06
CA ARG A 45 -0.13 7.30 17.25
C ARG A 45 -1.16 6.40 17.93
N GLY A 46 -1.01 5.08 17.80
CA GLY A 46 -1.87 4.11 18.47
C GLY A 46 -3.29 4.05 17.91
N VAL A 47 -3.54 4.60 16.72
CA VAL A 47 -4.86 4.52 16.06
C VAL A 47 -5.29 3.07 15.89
N LYS A 48 -6.58 2.81 16.10
CA LYS A 48 -7.16 1.46 16.16
C LYS A 48 -8.21 1.25 15.06
N ASN A 49 -8.67 0.01 14.96
CA ASN A 49 -9.75 -0.40 14.08
C ASN A 49 -9.48 -0.15 12.58
N LEU A 50 -8.20 -0.06 12.19
CA LEU A 50 -7.82 0.24 10.83
C LEU A 50 -8.23 -0.90 9.88
N THR A 51 -8.62 -0.51 8.67
CA THR A 51 -8.70 -1.42 7.53
C THR A 51 -7.45 -1.23 6.68
N ILE A 52 -6.62 -2.26 6.54
CA ILE A 52 -5.39 -2.19 5.76
C ILE A 52 -5.60 -2.87 4.41
N ALA A 53 -5.10 -2.29 3.32
CA ALA A 53 -4.95 -2.99 2.05
C ALA A 53 -3.49 -2.93 1.61
N SER A 54 -2.86 -4.10 1.55
CA SER A 54 -1.44 -4.26 1.23
C SER A 54 -1.21 -5.65 0.66
N ASN A 55 -0.17 -5.85 -0.15
CA ASN A 55 0.11 -7.19 -0.65
C ASN A 55 0.37 -8.21 0.48
N ASN A 56 1.12 -7.78 1.51
CA ASN A 56 1.49 -8.57 2.67
C ASN A 56 1.36 -7.74 3.96
N CYS A 57 1.40 -8.41 5.12
CA CYS A 57 1.45 -7.76 6.43
C CYS A 57 2.89 -7.63 6.98
N GLY A 58 3.93 -7.69 6.13
CA GLY A 58 5.32 -7.72 6.62
C GLY A 58 5.62 -8.98 7.44
N VAL A 59 6.50 -8.84 8.44
CA VAL A 59 6.91 -9.93 9.35
C VAL A 59 6.74 -9.49 10.80
N ASP A 60 6.91 -10.40 11.76
CA ASP A 60 6.90 -10.06 13.18
C ASP A 60 7.96 -8.98 13.48
N GLY A 61 7.54 -7.88 14.12
CA GLY A 61 8.42 -6.76 14.47
C GLY A 61 8.94 -5.91 13.30
N PHE A 62 8.44 -6.07 12.05
CA PHE A 62 8.83 -5.20 10.93
C PHE A 62 7.79 -5.07 9.82
N GLY A 63 7.72 -3.91 9.18
CA GLY A 63 6.64 -3.57 8.25
C GLY A 63 5.30 -3.49 8.97
N LEU A 64 4.19 -3.79 8.28
CA LEU A 64 2.85 -3.67 8.86
C LEU A 64 2.60 -4.60 10.07
N GLY A 65 3.40 -5.65 10.23
CA GLY A 65 3.26 -6.63 11.31
C GLY A 65 3.41 -6.01 12.69
N VAL A 66 4.14 -4.89 12.81
CA VAL A 66 4.26 -4.15 14.07
C VAL A 66 2.92 -3.60 14.56
N LEU A 67 1.93 -3.42 13.68
CA LEU A 67 0.60 -2.92 14.03
C LEU A 67 -0.29 -4.02 14.63
N LEU A 68 0.03 -5.29 14.39
CA LEU A 68 -0.70 -6.44 14.93
C LEU A 68 -0.43 -6.63 16.43
N GLU A 69 0.79 -6.32 16.88
CA GLU A 69 1.20 -6.40 18.29
C GLU A 69 0.28 -5.58 19.20
N ASP A 70 -0.08 -4.38 18.73
CA ASP A 70 -0.93 -3.45 19.46
C ASP A 70 -2.41 -3.58 19.08
N ARG A 71 -2.80 -4.58 18.27
CA ARG A 71 -4.18 -4.77 17.76
C ARG A 71 -4.75 -3.51 17.08
N GLN A 72 -3.94 -2.85 16.25
CA GLN A 72 -4.36 -1.64 15.53
C GLN A 72 -5.18 -1.94 14.26
N ILE A 73 -5.06 -3.16 13.74
CA ILE A 73 -5.72 -3.61 12.51
C ILE A 73 -6.98 -4.39 12.89
N ARG A 74 -8.14 -3.97 12.38
CA ARG A 74 -9.39 -4.74 12.47
C ARG A 74 -9.60 -5.62 11.25
N LYS A 75 -9.25 -5.11 10.06
CA LYS A 75 -9.46 -5.79 8.79
C LYS A 75 -8.26 -5.62 7.89
N ILE A 76 -7.92 -6.64 7.11
CA ILE A 76 -6.87 -6.56 6.11
C ILE A 76 -7.25 -7.26 4.80
N PHE A 77 -7.06 -6.54 3.69
CA PHE A 77 -7.00 -7.11 2.34
C PHE A 77 -5.55 -7.44 2.04
N ALA A 78 -5.25 -8.73 1.84
CA ALA A 78 -3.92 -9.22 1.53
C ALA A 78 -3.98 -10.32 0.48
N SER A 79 -2.91 -10.47 -0.29
CA SER A 79 -2.79 -11.59 -1.23
C SER A 79 -2.11 -12.80 -0.62
N TYR A 80 -1.29 -12.57 0.40
CA TYR A 80 -0.49 -13.59 1.04
C TYR A 80 -0.15 -13.19 2.48
N VAL A 81 -0.41 -14.11 3.41
CA VAL A 81 -0.15 -13.96 4.85
C VAL A 81 1.36 -14.02 5.13
N GLY A 82 2.04 -15.05 4.63
CA GLY A 82 3.49 -15.20 4.69
C GLY A 82 4.08 -15.51 6.05
N GLU A 83 5.34 -15.10 6.26
CA GLU A 83 6.17 -15.37 7.44
C GLU A 83 5.83 -14.44 8.63
N ASN A 84 4.57 -14.43 9.04
CA ASN A 84 4.09 -13.64 10.18
C ASN A 84 3.21 -14.51 11.07
N ALA A 85 3.80 -15.08 12.12
CA ALA A 85 3.12 -16.04 13.00
C ALA A 85 1.99 -15.38 13.78
N LEU A 86 2.17 -14.12 14.18
CA LEU A 86 1.12 -13.36 14.86
C LEU A 86 -0.09 -13.10 13.95
N PHE A 87 0.15 -12.82 12.66
CA PHE A 87 -0.89 -12.61 11.68
C PHE A 87 -1.70 -13.89 11.44
N GLU A 88 -1.01 -15.02 11.26
CA GLU A 88 -1.66 -16.33 11.13
C GLU A 88 -2.48 -16.67 12.37
N GLN A 89 -1.93 -16.46 13.57
CA GLN A 89 -2.63 -16.70 14.83
C GLN A 89 -3.89 -15.82 14.96
N GLN A 90 -3.79 -14.51 14.71
CA GLN A 90 -4.94 -13.60 14.82
C GLN A 90 -6.00 -13.90 13.77
N MET A 91 -5.62 -14.34 12.56
CA MET A 91 -6.56 -14.81 11.54
C MET A 91 -7.32 -16.06 12.00
N LEU A 92 -6.62 -17.07 12.54
CA LEU A 92 -7.23 -18.32 13.00
C LEU A 92 -8.14 -18.14 14.22
N ASN A 93 -7.89 -17.11 15.03
CA ASN A 93 -8.68 -16.76 16.21
C ASN A 93 -9.85 -15.80 15.92
N ASP A 94 -10.04 -15.40 14.65
CA ASP A 94 -10.99 -14.35 14.26
C ASP A 94 -10.78 -13.01 15.00
N ASP A 95 -9.55 -12.74 15.48
CA ASP A 95 -9.18 -11.46 16.11
C ASP A 95 -9.14 -10.33 15.06
N ILE A 96 -8.91 -10.67 13.79
CA ILE A 96 -8.85 -9.76 12.65
C ILE A 96 -9.61 -10.35 11.46
N GLU A 97 -10.32 -9.50 10.73
CA GLU A 97 -10.98 -9.91 9.48
C GLU A 97 -9.97 -9.93 8.33
N VAL A 98 -9.72 -11.11 7.75
CA VAL A 98 -8.81 -11.25 6.62
C VAL A 98 -9.59 -11.50 5.32
N VAL A 99 -9.41 -10.61 4.35
CA VAL A 99 -9.93 -10.76 3.00
C VAL A 99 -8.79 -11.15 2.06
N LEU A 100 -8.57 -12.47 1.93
CA LEU A 100 -7.60 -12.99 0.97
C LEU A 100 -8.05 -12.64 -0.46
N THR A 101 -7.20 -11.90 -1.18
CA THR A 101 -7.48 -11.40 -2.52
C THR A 101 -6.34 -11.78 -3.45
N PRO A 102 -6.58 -12.48 -4.57
CA PRO A 102 -5.51 -12.83 -5.51
C PRO A 102 -4.68 -11.60 -5.88
N GLN A 103 -3.35 -11.71 -5.88
CA GLN A 103 -2.44 -10.56 -5.99
C GLN A 103 -2.75 -9.65 -7.19
N GLY A 104 -2.99 -10.23 -8.37
CA GLY A 104 -3.37 -9.46 -9.56
C GLY A 104 -4.72 -8.76 -9.43
N THR A 105 -5.67 -9.36 -8.72
CA THR A 105 -6.96 -8.74 -8.39
C THR A 105 -6.78 -7.60 -7.40
N LEU A 106 -5.98 -7.78 -6.34
CA LEU A 106 -5.70 -6.71 -5.36
C LEU A 106 -5.05 -5.49 -6.02
N ALA A 107 -4.07 -5.73 -6.91
CA ALA A 107 -3.44 -4.69 -7.70
C ALA A 107 -4.46 -3.94 -8.58
N GLU A 108 -5.31 -4.67 -9.31
CA GLU A 108 -6.31 -4.06 -10.19
C GLU A 108 -7.42 -3.34 -9.39
N LYS A 109 -7.79 -3.82 -8.19
CA LYS A 109 -8.74 -3.13 -7.29
C LYS A 109 -8.24 -1.74 -6.92
N MET A 110 -6.96 -1.61 -6.54
CA MET A 110 -6.35 -0.31 -6.23
C MET A 110 -6.24 0.56 -7.49
N ARG A 111 -5.77 -0.02 -8.61
CA ARG A 111 -5.66 0.70 -9.89
C ARG A 111 -7.01 1.23 -10.38
N ALA A 112 -8.05 0.42 -10.29
CA ALA A 112 -9.42 0.78 -10.64
C ALA A 112 -9.93 1.90 -9.73
N GLY A 113 -9.68 1.82 -8.42
CA GLY A 113 -10.04 2.84 -7.45
C GLY A 113 -9.43 4.20 -7.79
N GLY A 114 -8.12 4.25 -8.01
CA GLY A 114 -7.43 5.49 -8.40
C GLY A 114 -7.81 6.01 -9.79
N ALA A 115 -8.35 5.16 -10.66
CA ALA A 115 -8.84 5.54 -11.98
C ALA A 115 -10.34 5.90 -12.01
N GLY A 116 -11.05 5.85 -10.86
CA GLY A 116 -12.49 6.11 -10.80
C GLY A 116 -13.36 5.01 -11.41
N ILE A 117 -12.86 3.78 -11.51
CA ILE A 117 -13.60 2.62 -12.00
C ILE A 117 -14.15 1.87 -10.77
N PRO A 118 -15.48 1.83 -10.56
CA PRO A 118 -16.05 1.29 -9.31
C PRO A 118 -15.98 -0.24 -9.24
N ALA A 119 -16.02 -0.93 -10.38
CA ALA A 119 -15.92 -2.38 -10.45
C ALA A 119 -15.39 -2.83 -11.83
N PHE A 120 -14.80 -4.03 -11.88
CA PHE A 120 -14.31 -4.66 -13.11
C PHE A 120 -14.53 -6.18 -13.05
N TYR A 121 -14.48 -6.84 -14.21
CA TYR A 121 -14.58 -8.31 -14.28
C TYR A 121 -13.21 -8.94 -14.48
N THR A 122 -12.93 -10.03 -13.74
CA THR A 122 -11.71 -10.82 -13.88
C THR A 122 -12.02 -12.31 -13.86
N ALA A 123 -11.24 -13.11 -14.61
CA ALA A 123 -11.37 -14.57 -14.56
C ALA A 123 -10.69 -15.16 -13.31
N THR A 124 -9.84 -14.39 -12.63
CA THR A 124 -9.09 -14.83 -11.46
C THR A 124 -10.05 -15.07 -10.29
N GLY A 125 -10.08 -16.29 -9.75
CA GLY A 125 -10.94 -16.66 -8.63
C GLY A 125 -12.29 -17.27 -9.02
N TYR A 126 -12.65 -17.28 -10.31
CA TYR A 126 -13.84 -18.01 -10.75
C TYR A 126 -13.70 -19.51 -10.46
N GLY A 127 -14.74 -20.12 -9.90
CA GLY A 127 -14.75 -21.54 -9.53
C GLY A 127 -13.92 -21.89 -8.29
N THR A 128 -13.48 -20.90 -7.52
CA THR A 128 -12.79 -21.09 -6.24
C THR A 128 -13.56 -20.37 -5.12
N PRO A 129 -13.22 -20.61 -3.83
CA PRO A 129 -13.86 -19.89 -2.71
C PRO A 129 -13.78 -18.36 -2.81
N ILE A 130 -12.79 -17.82 -3.55
CA ILE A 130 -12.66 -16.38 -3.80
C ILE A 130 -13.83 -15.84 -4.63
N GLY A 131 -14.37 -16.64 -5.54
CA GLY A 131 -15.46 -16.25 -6.44
C GLY A 131 -16.86 -16.47 -5.87
N GLU A 132 -16.98 -17.14 -4.71
CA GLU A 132 -18.28 -17.44 -4.10
C GLU A 132 -19.02 -16.15 -3.70
N GLY A 133 -20.31 -16.07 -4.01
CA GLY A 133 -21.15 -14.91 -3.71
C GLY A 133 -20.94 -13.68 -4.61
N LYS A 134 -19.96 -13.70 -5.53
CA LYS A 134 -19.72 -12.59 -6.47
C LYS A 134 -20.57 -12.70 -7.72
N GLU A 135 -20.87 -11.55 -8.34
CA GLU A 135 -21.56 -11.53 -9.62
C GLU A 135 -20.70 -12.19 -10.70
N VAL A 136 -21.29 -13.11 -11.48
CA VAL A 136 -20.62 -13.80 -12.59
C VAL A 136 -21.20 -13.32 -13.92
N ARG A 137 -20.33 -13.02 -14.88
CA ARG A 137 -20.71 -12.79 -16.29
C ARG A 137 -19.86 -13.62 -17.23
N GLU A 138 -20.45 -14.00 -18.35
CA GLU A 138 -19.73 -14.65 -19.44
C GLU A 138 -19.35 -13.62 -20.51
N PHE A 139 -18.08 -13.63 -20.90
CA PHE A 139 -17.58 -12.87 -22.04
C PHE A 139 -16.83 -13.83 -22.97
N ASN A 140 -17.25 -13.91 -24.23
CA ASN A 140 -16.60 -14.73 -25.26
C ASN A 140 -16.44 -16.21 -24.86
N GLY A 141 -17.45 -16.83 -24.24
CA GLY A 141 -17.40 -18.24 -23.84
C GLY A 141 -16.60 -18.53 -22.57
N ARG A 142 -16.19 -17.50 -21.81
CA ARG A 142 -15.46 -17.65 -20.54
C ARG A 142 -16.16 -16.87 -19.43
N HIS A 143 -16.23 -17.47 -18.24
CA HIS A 143 -16.79 -16.83 -17.04
C HIS A 143 -15.77 -15.96 -16.30
N TYR A 144 -16.27 -14.84 -15.78
CA TYR A 144 -15.54 -13.85 -15.01
C TYR A 144 -16.36 -13.45 -13.78
N ILE A 145 -15.69 -13.16 -12.67
CA ILE A 145 -16.29 -12.61 -11.45
C ILE A 145 -16.15 -11.09 -11.42
N MET A 146 -17.16 -10.38 -10.91
CA MET A 146 -17.09 -8.95 -10.64
C MET A 146 -16.29 -8.70 -9.37
N GLU A 147 -15.38 -7.74 -9.44
CA GLU A 147 -14.60 -7.26 -8.30
C GLU A 147 -14.77 -5.75 -8.15
N GLU A 148 -15.06 -5.31 -6.93
CA GLU A 148 -15.15 -3.88 -6.61
C GLU A 148 -13.76 -3.26 -6.39
N ALA A 149 -13.61 -2.01 -6.78
CA ALA A 149 -12.39 -1.25 -6.52
C ALA A 149 -12.17 -0.95 -5.03
N ILE A 150 -10.92 -0.66 -4.68
CA ILE A 150 -10.52 -0.25 -3.33
C ILE A 150 -9.97 1.18 -3.39
N VAL A 151 -10.48 2.03 -2.51
CA VAL A 151 -9.93 3.36 -2.22
C VAL A 151 -9.68 3.47 -0.72
N GLY A 152 -8.66 4.23 -0.32
CA GLY A 152 -8.33 4.45 1.09
C GLY A 152 -8.47 5.91 1.50
N ASP A 153 -8.64 6.14 2.79
CA ASP A 153 -8.57 7.47 3.39
C ASP A 153 -7.12 7.96 3.38
N PHE A 154 -6.17 7.05 3.62
CA PHE A 154 -4.73 7.29 3.46
C PHE A 154 -4.09 6.29 2.50
N ALA A 155 -3.10 6.76 1.76
CA ALA A 155 -2.15 5.93 1.02
C ALA A 155 -0.73 6.23 1.52
N ILE A 156 -0.03 5.22 2.03
CA ILE A 156 1.36 5.32 2.49
C ILE A 156 2.29 4.62 1.51
N VAL A 157 3.29 5.35 1.01
CA VAL A 157 4.07 4.98 -0.18
C VAL A 157 5.56 5.19 0.08
N LYS A 158 6.39 4.27 -0.42
CA LYS A 158 7.85 4.37 -0.41
C LYS A 158 8.39 4.63 -1.82
N GLY A 159 8.97 5.80 -2.04
CA GLY A 159 9.71 6.15 -3.26
C GLY A 159 11.23 6.03 -3.08
N TRP A 160 11.99 6.06 -4.18
CA TRP A 160 13.46 6.24 -4.10
C TRP A 160 13.80 7.72 -4.03
N LYS A 161 13.36 8.49 -5.04
CA LYS A 161 13.49 9.94 -5.08
C LYS A 161 12.12 10.60 -5.29
N ALA A 162 11.96 11.81 -4.78
CA ALA A 162 10.88 12.67 -5.22
C ALA A 162 11.36 14.12 -5.41
N ASP A 163 10.69 14.89 -6.26
CA ASP A 163 10.86 16.34 -6.25
C ASP A 163 9.88 17.00 -5.28
N ARG A 164 10.07 18.30 -4.99
CA ARG A 164 9.18 19.04 -4.08
C ARG A 164 7.73 19.14 -4.54
N TYR A 165 7.43 18.86 -5.81
CA TYR A 165 6.07 18.91 -6.38
C TYR A 165 5.32 17.57 -6.24
N GLY A 166 5.99 16.51 -5.79
CA GLY A 166 5.39 15.19 -5.60
C GLY A 166 5.75 14.17 -6.65
N ASN A 167 6.54 14.52 -7.67
CA ASN A 167 6.90 13.54 -8.70
C ASN A 167 7.82 12.49 -8.10
N VAL A 168 7.48 11.20 -8.22
CA VAL A 168 8.20 10.09 -7.58
C VAL A 168 8.86 9.20 -8.62
N VAL A 169 10.11 8.83 -8.34
CA VAL A 169 10.85 7.75 -9.01
C VAL A 169 11.07 6.63 -8.00
N TYR A 170 10.92 5.40 -8.46
CA TYR A 170 11.12 4.16 -7.68
C TYR A 170 12.37 3.46 -8.18
N ARG A 171 12.91 2.54 -7.39
CA ARG A 171 14.15 1.85 -7.72
C ARG A 171 13.97 0.33 -7.70
N HIS A 172 14.24 -0.29 -8.85
CA HIS A 172 14.15 -1.75 -9.03
C HIS A 172 12.76 -2.29 -8.61
N THR A 173 12.72 -3.46 -7.97
CA THR A 173 11.49 -4.13 -7.55
C THR A 173 10.80 -3.47 -6.34
N ALA A 174 11.39 -2.43 -5.74
CA ALA A 174 10.74 -1.63 -4.70
C ALA A 174 9.55 -0.80 -5.25
N GLN A 175 9.39 -0.71 -6.57
CA GLN A 175 8.22 -0.07 -7.19
C GLN A 175 6.92 -0.80 -6.87
N ASN A 176 6.86 -2.12 -7.09
CA ASN A 176 5.70 -3.00 -6.80
C ASN A 176 4.30 -2.31 -6.74
N PHE A 177 3.63 -2.32 -5.59
CA PHE A 177 2.30 -1.75 -5.36
C PHE A 177 2.29 -0.23 -5.14
N ASN A 178 3.46 0.39 -4.92
CA ASN A 178 3.56 1.80 -4.54
C ASN A 178 2.84 2.77 -5.51
N PRO A 179 3.02 2.68 -6.85
CA PRO A 179 2.26 3.53 -7.78
C PRO A 179 0.75 3.33 -7.72
N LEU A 180 0.29 2.09 -7.51
CA LEU A 180 -1.14 1.76 -7.48
C LEU A 180 -1.79 2.35 -6.23
N VAL A 181 -1.12 2.16 -5.09
CA VAL A 181 -1.51 2.72 -3.79
C VAL A 181 -1.57 4.24 -3.83
N ALA A 182 -0.56 4.89 -4.42
CA ALA A 182 -0.49 6.35 -4.52
C ALA A 182 -1.72 6.97 -5.21
N THR A 183 -2.27 6.28 -6.21
CA THR A 183 -3.43 6.79 -6.97
C THR A 183 -4.76 6.60 -6.25
N ALA A 184 -4.83 5.70 -5.27
CA ALA A 184 -6.09 5.23 -4.67
C ALA A 184 -6.34 5.78 -3.26
N GLY A 185 -5.46 6.62 -2.72
CA GLY A 185 -5.65 7.32 -1.45
C GLY A 185 -6.32 8.68 -1.62
N LYS A 186 -7.16 9.08 -0.67
CA LYS A 186 -7.65 10.47 -0.55
C LYS A 186 -6.54 11.41 -0.08
N ILE A 187 -5.68 10.93 0.82
CA ILE A 187 -4.46 11.60 1.26
C ILE A 187 -3.29 10.65 1.02
N THR A 188 -2.41 11.00 0.09
CA THR A 188 -1.22 10.21 -0.25
C THR A 188 0.04 10.83 0.34
N VAL A 189 0.73 10.03 1.15
CA VAL A 189 1.97 10.39 1.83
C VAL A 189 3.10 9.52 1.29
N VAL A 190 4.12 10.16 0.73
CA VAL A 190 5.28 9.46 0.16
C VAL A 190 6.50 9.73 1.03
N GLU A 191 7.13 8.68 1.53
CA GLU A 191 8.47 8.75 2.11
C GLU A 191 9.52 8.35 1.07
N VAL A 192 10.60 9.12 0.97
CA VAL A 192 11.68 8.92 -0.03
C VAL A 192 13.06 8.98 0.62
N GLU A 193 14.07 8.46 -0.07
CA GLU A 193 15.47 8.56 0.38
C GLU A 193 16.07 9.92 0.08
N GLU A 194 15.62 10.54 -1.00
CA GLU A 194 16.20 11.78 -1.50
C GLU A 194 15.08 12.66 -2.06
N ILE A 195 15.03 13.90 -1.58
CA ILE A 195 14.21 14.95 -2.19
C ILE A 195 15.12 15.85 -3.03
N VAL A 196 14.78 15.99 -4.30
CA VAL A 196 15.49 16.81 -5.27
C VAL A 196 14.69 18.06 -5.65
N GLU A 197 15.33 19.00 -6.33
CA GLU A 197 14.64 20.19 -6.82
C GLU A 197 13.84 19.88 -8.10
N PRO A 198 12.68 20.53 -8.32
CA PRO A 198 11.92 20.38 -9.57
C PRO A 198 12.79 20.65 -10.81
N GLY A 199 12.73 19.74 -11.77
CA GLY A 199 13.58 19.76 -12.98
C GLY A 199 14.82 18.87 -12.91
N GLU A 200 15.20 18.37 -11.73
CA GLU A 200 16.28 17.37 -11.61
C GLU A 200 15.80 15.95 -11.95
N LEU A 201 14.50 15.67 -11.79
CA LEU A 201 13.89 14.46 -12.31
C LEU A 201 13.52 14.68 -13.78
N GLU A 202 14.13 13.90 -14.67
CA GLU A 202 13.79 13.86 -16.08
C GLU A 202 12.30 13.50 -16.26
N PRO A 203 11.48 14.33 -16.92
CA PRO A 203 10.04 14.10 -17.02
C PRO A 203 9.65 12.72 -17.56
N SER A 204 10.44 12.18 -18.50
CA SER A 204 10.22 10.85 -19.09
C SER A 204 10.56 9.68 -18.15
N GLN A 205 11.17 9.95 -16.98
CA GLN A 205 11.54 8.96 -15.98
C GLN A 205 10.67 9.01 -14.71
N ILE A 206 9.72 9.95 -14.62
CA ILE A 206 8.78 10.05 -13.51
C ILE A 206 7.81 8.86 -13.58
N HIS A 207 7.72 8.08 -12.49
CA HIS A 207 6.83 6.92 -12.43
C HIS A 207 5.45 7.28 -11.87
N THR A 208 5.41 8.03 -10.77
CA THR A 208 4.16 8.55 -10.20
C THR A 208 4.19 10.07 -10.30
N PRO A 209 3.32 10.68 -11.15
CA PRO A 209 3.19 12.12 -11.23
C PRO A 209 2.74 12.72 -9.91
N GLY A 210 3.25 13.90 -9.58
CA GLY A 210 3.01 14.55 -8.29
C GLY A 210 1.57 14.95 -8.02
N ILE A 211 0.68 14.87 -9.01
CA ILE A 211 -0.76 15.07 -8.80
C ILE A 211 -1.37 14.05 -7.82
N TYR A 212 -0.80 12.86 -7.72
CA TYR A 212 -1.27 11.80 -6.82
C TYR A 212 -0.66 11.86 -5.42
N VAL A 213 0.17 12.87 -5.13
CA VAL A 213 0.92 12.97 -3.87
C VAL A 213 0.50 14.23 -3.15
N ASP A 214 0.11 14.12 -1.89
CA ASP A 214 -0.25 15.28 -1.06
C ASP A 214 0.93 15.73 -0.21
N ARG A 215 1.70 14.78 0.33
CA ARG A 215 2.78 15.03 1.29
C ARG A 215 4.01 14.21 0.95
N ILE A 216 5.20 14.79 1.12
CA ILE A 216 6.48 14.13 0.90
C ILE A 216 7.36 14.31 2.12
N ILE A 217 8.03 13.26 2.54
CA ILE A 217 9.01 13.30 3.61
C ILE A 217 10.28 12.54 3.22
N GLN A 218 11.44 13.10 3.57
CA GLN A 218 12.71 12.41 3.40
C GLN A 218 13.03 11.60 4.65
N GLY A 219 13.41 10.34 4.46
CA GLY A 219 13.70 9.40 5.54
C GLY A 219 15.00 8.65 5.37
N SER A 220 15.39 7.95 6.42
CA SER A 220 16.39 6.87 6.39
C SER A 220 15.67 5.54 6.62
N PHE A 221 16.16 4.47 6.02
CA PHE A 221 15.44 3.19 5.95
C PHE A 221 16.38 2.03 6.23
N GLU A 222 15.88 1.03 6.94
CA GLU A 222 16.64 -0.17 7.26
C GLU A 222 16.72 -1.12 6.05
N LYS A 223 15.65 -1.22 5.24
CA LYS A 223 15.57 -2.04 4.03
C LYS A 223 15.97 -3.51 4.26
N ARG A 224 15.37 -4.12 5.29
CA ARG A 224 15.65 -5.52 5.65
C ARG A 224 15.47 -6.47 4.47
N ILE A 225 16.38 -7.44 4.36
CA ILE A 225 16.31 -8.54 3.41
C ILE A 225 15.81 -9.77 4.15
N GLU A 226 14.62 -10.25 3.81
CA GLU A 226 14.00 -11.43 4.43
C GLU A 226 14.87 -12.68 4.25
N LYS A 227 15.30 -12.96 3.01
CA LYS A 227 16.16 -14.10 2.67
C LYS A 227 17.32 -13.66 1.80
N ARG A 228 18.53 -13.61 2.37
CA ARG A 228 19.74 -13.23 1.64
C ARG A 228 20.33 -14.44 0.93
N THR A 229 20.03 -14.57 -0.36
CA THR A 229 20.61 -15.59 -1.24
C THR A 229 21.71 -14.97 -2.10
N VAL A 230 22.91 -15.55 -2.10
CA VAL A 230 24.06 -15.11 -2.91
C VAL A 230 24.57 -16.27 -3.75
N HIS A 231 25.01 -16.00 -4.97
CA HIS A 231 25.78 -16.97 -5.76
C HIS A 231 27.27 -16.81 -5.40
N GLY A 232 27.94 -17.94 -5.17
CA GLY A 232 29.40 -17.98 -4.98
C GLY A 232 30.16 -17.93 -6.30
#